data_AF-A0A1F9NF39-F1
#
_entry.id   AF-A0A1F9NF39-F1
#
_cell.length_a   1.000
_cell.length_b   1.000
_cell.length_c   1.000
_cell.angle_alpha   90.00
_cell.angle_beta   90.00
_cell.angle_gamma   90.00
#
_symmetry.space_group_name_H-M   'P 1'
#
loop_
_entity.id
_entity.type
_entity.pdbx_description
1 polymer ?
#
loop_
_entity_poly.entity_id
_entity_poly.type
_entity_poly.pdbx_seq_one_letter_code
_entity_poly.pdbx_strand_id
1 'polypeptide(L)'
;MFEGGCFFFNSLVELSGQYPEMSGRIVDGFMQFADLLALWLEEAKAEGKLKQGGRIKEVADFIVISINGAAALYVATRDSRFTRACERQLHSYIQSLRA
;
A
#
# COMPACT_ATOMS: atom_id res chain seq x y z
N MET A 1 17.05 -2.61 -2.56
CA MET A 1 16.03 -2.06 -3.46
C MET A 1 16.44 -2.48 -4.87
N PHE A 2 15.60 -3.15 -5.65
CA PHE A 2 15.96 -3.53 -7.03
C PHE A 2 16.28 -2.26 -7.85
N GLU A 3 17.27 -2.30 -8.74
CA GLU A 3 17.64 -1.15 -9.59
C GLU A 3 16.46 -0.60 -10.41
N GLY A 4 15.53 -1.49 -10.78
CA GLY A 4 14.29 -1.18 -11.49
C GLY A 4 13.11 -0.72 -10.62
N GLY A 5 13.18 -0.77 -9.28
CA GLY A 5 12.07 -0.38 -8.39
C GLY A 5 11.24 -1.54 -7.83
N CYS A 6 9.93 -1.33 -7.63
CA CYS A 6 9.03 -2.36 -7.09
C CYS A 6 8.62 -3.34 -8.20
N PHE A 7 9.07 -4.60 -8.10
CA PHE A 7 8.77 -5.65 -9.08
C PHE A 7 7.27 -5.75 -9.39
N PHE A 8 6.44 -5.86 -8.36
CA PHE A 8 4.99 -6.00 -8.53
C PHE A 8 4.37 -4.81 -9.28
N PHE A 9 4.81 -3.59 -8.98
CA PHE A 9 4.34 -2.40 -9.67
C PHE A 9 4.76 -2.39 -11.15
N ASN A 10 6.04 -2.68 -11.42
CA ASN A 10 6.56 -2.70 -12.78
C ASN A 10 5.86 -3.77 -13.63
N SER A 11 5.68 -4.98 -13.06
CA SER A 11 4.98 -6.06 -13.73
C SER A 11 3.51 -5.77 -13.95
N LEU A 12 2.83 -5.03 -13.05
CA LEU A 12 1.47 -4.55 -13.32
C LEU A 12 1.42 -3.65 -14.55
N VAL A 13 2.32 -2.66 -14.62
CA VAL A 13 2.34 -1.71 -15.74
C VAL A 13 2.68 -2.43 -17.04
N GLU A 14 3.71 -3.27 -17.04
CA GLU A 14 4.25 -3.92 -18.24
C GLU A 14 3.36 -5.03 -18.78
N LEU A 15 2.72 -5.83 -17.91
CA LEU A 15 1.91 -6.97 -18.32
C LEU A 15 0.43 -6.61 -18.53
N SER A 16 -0.02 -5.45 -18.03
CA SER A 16 -1.39 -4.98 -18.25
C SER A 16 -1.69 -4.85 -19.75
N GLY A 17 -2.78 -5.48 -20.18
CA GLY A 17 -3.20 -5.49 -21.60
C GLY A 17 -2.47 -6.48 -22.51
N GLN A 18 -1.34 -7.07 -22.08
CA GLN A 18 -0.62 -8.09 -22.86
C GLN A 18 -0.84 -9.50 -22.34
N TYR A 19 -0.87 -9.69 -21.02
CA TYR A 19 -1.01 -11.00 -20.38
C TYR A 19 -2.09 -10.97 -19.28
N PRO A 20 -3.37 -11.06 -19.64
CA PRO A 20 -4.49 -10.86 -18.72
C PRO A 20 -4.43 -11.76 -17.48
N GLU A 21 -4.16 -13.05 -17.65
CA GLU A 21 -4.07 -14.00 -16.53
C GLU A 21 -2.97 -13.65 -15.53
N MET A 22 -1.77 -13.33 -16.04
CA MET A 22 -0.64 -12.97 -15.18
C MET A 22 -0.89 -11.62 -14.49
N SER A 23 -1.41 -10.62 -15.22
CA SER A 23 -1.78 -9.34 -14.63
C SER A 23 -2.84 -9.50 -13.54
N GLY A 24 -3.82 -10.39 -13.73
CA GLY A 24 -4.82 -10.75 -12.73
C GLY A 24 -4.19 -11.29 -11.45
N ARG A 25 -3.29 -12.29 -11.57
CA ARG A 25 -2.59 -12.85 -10.41
C ARG A 25 -1.77 -11.82 -9.63
N ILE A 26 -1.17 -10.86 -10.32
CA ILE A 26 -0.39 -9.79 -9.67
C ILE A 26 -1.33 -8.83 -8.93
N VAL A 27 -2.47 -8.46 -9.54
CA VAL A 27 -3.51 -7.65 -8.87
C VAL A 27 -4.04 -8.38 -7.64
N ASP A 28 -4.33 -9.68 -7.75
CA ASP A 28 -4.80 -10.49 -6.62
C ASP A 28 -3.77 -10.48 -5.47
N GLY A 29 -2.48 -10.60 -5.78
CA GLY A 29 -1.42 -10.50 -4.78
C GLY A 29 -1.39 -9.15 -4.05
N PHE A 30 -1.62 -8.04 -4.76
CA PHE A 30 -1.75 -6.72 -4.13
C PHE A 30 -2.96 -6.64 -3.20
N MET A 31 -4.11 -7.17 -3.62
CA MET A 31 -5.33 -7.14 -2.82
C MET A 31 -5.21 -8.02 -1.58
N GLN A 32 -4.63 -9.22 -1.72
CA GLN A 32 -4.34 -10.12 -0.60
C GLN A 32 -3.36 -9.50 0.40
N PHE A 33 -2.35 -8.76 -0.08
CA PHE A 33 -1.45 -8.03 0.82
C PHE A 33 -2.20 -6.95 1.62
N ALA A 34 -3.11 -6.21 0.97
CA ALA A 34 -3.96 -5.25 1.67
C ALA A 34 -4.89 -5.92 2.69
N ASP A 35 -5.40 -7.12 2.38
CA ASP A 35 -6.23 -7.90 3.31
C ASP A 35 -5.45 -8.35 4.54
N LEU A 36 -4.19 -8.77 4.39
CA LEU A 36 -3.31 -9.09 5.52
C LEU A 36 -3.09 -7.87 6.43
N LEU A 37 -2.87 -6.69 5.84
CA LEU A 37 -2.75 -5.46 6.61
C LEU A 37 -4.06 -5.10 7.32
N ALA A 38 -5.20 -5.30 6.68
CA ALA A 38 -6.51 -5.09 7.30
C ALA A 38 -6.72 -6.01 8.51
N LEU A 39 -6.32 -7.29 8.42
CA LEU A 39 -6.39 -8.23 9.54
C LEU A 39 -5.59 -7.73 10.76
N TRP A 40 -4.35 -7.28 10.57
CA TRP A 40 -3.54 -6.70 11.65
C TRP A 40 -4.16 -5.44 12.25
N LEU A 41 -4.80 -4.60 11.44
CA LEU A 41 -5.49 -3.41 11.94
C LEU A 41 -6.76 -3.77 12.71
N GLU A 42 -7.50 -4.80 12.31
CA GLU A 42 -8.65 -5.32 13.08
C GLU A 42 -8.21 -5.90 14.42
N GLU A 43 -7.10 -6.64 14.46
CA GLU A 43 -6.50 -7.13 15.72
C GLU A 43 -6.15 -5.96 16.66
N ALA A 44 -5.46 -4.94 16.14
CA ALA A 44 -5.12 -3.75 16.93
C ALA A 44 -6.38 -3.01 17.43
N LYS A 45 -7.46 -2.99 16.64
CA LYS A 45 -8.74 -2.42 17.05
C LYS A 45 -9.43 -3.25 18.13
N ALA A 46 -9.42 -4.58 18.03
CA ALA A 46 -9.96 -5.49 19.03
C ALA A 46 -9.21 -5.37 20.38
N GLU A 47 -7.91 -5.10 20.33
CA GLU A 47 -7.07 -4.82 21.50
C GLU A 47 -7.23 -3.40 22.06
N GLY A 48 -8.08 -2.57 21.46
CA GLY A 48 -8.30 -1.19 21.90
C GLY A 48 -7.16 -0.21 21.57
N LYS A 49 -6.23 -0.57 20.67
CA LYS A 49 -5.13 0.31 20.23
C LYS A 49 -5.58 1.33 19.18
N LEU A 50 -6.68 1.05 18.47
CA LEU A 50 -7.29 1.92 17.47
C LEU A 50 -8.68 2.35 17.91
N LYS A 51 -9.11 3.53 17.44
CA LYS A 51 -10.48 4.02 17.61
C LYS A 51 -11.49 3.01 17.05
N GLN A 52 -12.62 2.83 17.74
CA GLN A 52 -13.64 1.85 17.34
C GLN A 52 -14.42 2.25 16.07
N GLY A 53 -14.41 3.54 15.70
CA GLY A 53 -14.94 4.04 14.44
C GLY A 53 -13.89 4.02 13.33
N GLY A 54 -14.18 3.33 12.23
CA GLY A 54 -13.29 3.30 11.06
C GLY A 54 -13.55 2.09 10.17
N ARG A 55 -13.46 2.30 8.85
CA ARG A 55 -13.54 1.22 7.84
C ARG A 55 -12.14 0.64 7.65
N ILE A 56 -11.77 -0.37 8.44
CA ILE A 56 -10.40 -0.90 8.50
C ILE A 56 -9.86 -1.35 7.14
N LYS A 57 -10.70 -2.01 6.33
CA LYS A 57 -10.32 -2.39 4.96
C LYS A 57 -9.88 -1.18 4.13
N GLU A 58 -10.61 -0.06 4.20
CA GLU A 58 -10.23 1.15 3.47
C GLU A 58 -8.95 1.79 4.00
N VAL A 59 -8.69 1.69 5.31
CA VAL A 59 -7.42 2.14 5.90
C VAL A 59 -6.26 1.34 5.31
N ALA A 60 -6.40 0.01 5.24
CA ALA A 60 -5.38 -0.86 4.67
C ALA A 60 -5.16 -0.58 3.17
N ASP A 61 -6.24 -0.48 2.41
CA ASP A 61 -6.19 -0.14 0.98
C ASP A 61 -5.50 1.20 0.76
N PHE A 62 -5.84 2.22 1.55
CA PHE A 62 -5.21 3.54 1.47
C PHE A 62 -3.70 3.49 1.73
N ILE A 63 -3.24 2.73 2.73
CA ILE A 63 -1.82 2.57 3.02
C ILE A 63 -1.10 1.92 1.83
N VAL A 64 -1.63 0.81 1.31
CA VAL A 64 -1.02 0.08 0.20
C VAL A 64 -0.99 0.94 -1.07
N ILE A 65 -2.09 1.62 -1.41
CA ILE A 65 -2.17 2.53 -2.56
C ILE A 65 -1.14 3.66 -2.42
N SER A 66 -1.04 4.28 -1.25
CA SER A 66 -0.11 5.39 -1.00
C SER A 66 1.35 4.97 -1.19
N ILE A 67 1.74 3.82 -0.64
CA ILE A 67 3.10 3.28 -0.78
C ILE A 67 3.42 3.01 -2.26
N ASN A 68 2.48 2.42 -3.01
CA ASN A 68 2.68 2.14 -4.43
C ASN A 68 2.79 3.42 -5.27
N GLY A 69 1.94 4.42 -5.02
CA GLY A 69 2.02 5.71 -5.68
C GLY A 69 3.35 6.42 -5.41
N ALA A 70 3.83 6.39 -4.17
CA ALA A 70 5.12 6.97 -3.80
C ALA A 70 6.30 6.22 -4.45
N ALA A 71 6.23 4.89 -4.52
CA ALA A 71 7.24 4.07 -5.19
C ALA A 71 7.29 4.37 -6.70
N ALA A 72 6.13 4.49 -7.36
CA ALA A 72 6.03 4.85 -8.77
C ALA A 72 6.67 6.21 -9.07
N LEU A 73 6.33 7.24 -8.27
CA LEU A 73 6.90 8.58 -8.41
C LEU A 73 8.41 8.59 -8.16
N TYR A 74 8.90 7.83 -7.17
CA TYR A 74 10.33 7.69 -6.93
C TYR A 74 11.05 7.02 -8.10
N VAL A 75 10.50 5.93 -8.66
CA VAL A 75 11.11 5.26 -9.82
C VAL A 75 11.17 6.19 -11.03
N ALA A 76 10.10 6.94 -11.29
CA ALA A 76 10.01 7.87 -12.42
C ALA A 76 10.94 9.09 -12.30
N THR A 77 11.18 9.58 -11.09
CA THR A 77 11.90 10.86 -10.87
C THR A 77 13.27 10.71 -10.22
N ARG A 78 13.55 9.55 -9.61
CA ARG A 78 14.65 9.31 -8.66
C ARG A 78 14.69 10.30 -7.49
N ASP A 79 13.58 11.00 -7.22
CA ASP A 79 13.46 11.95 -6.13
C ASP A 79 12.86 11.28 -4.88
N SER A 80 13.69 11.14 -3.86
CA SER A 80 13.33 10.55 -2.57
C SER A 80 12.36 11.41 -1.74
N ARG A 81 11.98 12.61 -2.20
CA ARG A 81 10.94 13.43 -1.54
C ARG A 81 9.61 12.70 -1.46
N PHE A 82 9.25 11.89 -2.46
CA PHE A 82 7.94 11.25 -2.56
C PHE A 82 7.77 10.14 -1.51
N THR A 83 8.78 9.27 -1.39
CA THR A 83 8.78 8.22 -0.36
C THR A 83 8.82 8.81 1.05
N ARG A 84 9.67 9.82 1.28
CA ARG A 84 9.71 10.53 2.58
C ARG A 84 8.39 11.24 2.92
N ALA A 85 7.74 11.86 1.93
CA ALA A 85 6.45 12.51 2.15
C ALA A 85 5.36 11.49 2.50
N CYS A 86 5.29 10.39 1.74
CA CYS A 86 4.37 9.28 1.99
C CYS A 86 4.56 8.70 3.40
N GLU A 87 5.81 8.43 3.80
CA GLU A 87 6.11 7.94 5.15
C GLU A 87 5.58 8.88 6.24
N ARG A 88 5.88 10.18 6.16
CA ARG A 88 5.38 11.17 7.15
C ARG A 88 3.86 11.27 7.17
N GLN A 89 3.23 11.24 6.00
CA GLN A 89 1.77 11.32 5.87
C GLN A 89 1.10 10.08 6.45
N LEU A 90 1.59 8.89 6.12
CA LEU A 90 1.07 7.63 6.66
C LEU A 90 1.30 7.54 8.17
N HIS A 91 2.46 7.98 8.67
CA HIS A 91 2.69 8.06 10.11
C HIS A 91 1.65 8.95 10.79
N SER A 92 1.46 10.18 10.29
CA SER A 92 0.49 11.13 10.84
C SER A 92 -0.93 10.60 10.79
N TYR A 93 -1.30 9.94 9.68
CA TYR A 93 -2.58 9.29 9.50
C TYR A 93 -2.78 8.16 10.52
N ILE A 94 -1.83 7.25 10.68
CA ILE A 94 -1.90 6.17 11.68
C ILE A 94 -2.03 6.74 13.10
N GLN A 95 -1.28 7.79 13.45
CA GLN A 95 -1.42 8.44 14.75
C GLN A 95 -2.85 8.97 14.97
N SER A 96 -3.49 9.51 13.94
CA SER A 96 -4.89 9.98 14.02
C SER A 96 -5.91 8.87 14.29
N LEU A 97 -5.57 7.61 13.98
CA LEU A 97 -6.43 6.44 14.17
C LEU A 97 -6.28 5.80 15.57
N ARG A 98 -5.24 6.15 16.32
CA ARG A 98 -4.98 5.58 17.66
C ARG A 98 -6.04 6.04 18.67
N ALA A 99 -6.39 5.15 19.59
CA ALA A 99 -7.34 5.42 20.69
C ALA A 99 -6.75 6.38 21.74
#